data_AF-A0A2G9UC80-F1
#
_entry.id   AF-A0A2G9UC80-F1
#
_cell.length_a   1.000
_cell.length_b   1.000
_cell.length_c   1.000
_cell.angle_alpha   90.00
_cell.angle_beta   90.00
_cell.angle_gamma   90.00
#
_symmetry.space_group_name_H-M   'P 1'
#
loop_
_entity.id
_entity.type
_entity.pdbx_description
1 polymer ?
#
loop_
_entity_poly.entity_id
_entity_poly.type
_entity_poly.pdbx_seq_one_letter_code
_entity_poly.pdbx_strand_id
1 'polypeptide(L)'
;MEQPLKSSTNLWSAALSQYLTYKSPVYVITDALPNDGTQVDDVYHLINDWRSPVYFLYLEPLPESGCTTSIEDPAYRLMDTVAQRSTGQTFYFSGHEKIQSFLTTHMLNTLYRTQMLLSNDLPICTEQLTYKSVSVDASIQMLVIVATGRNISLLLTTPDGDFATATVQYSDGLNHIWVYNGPHIGNWMFSFRTTAATQSCNYKVYQSVYHSPGYDNQMDLFWSTSLNIDSDVGLPQPLYGLQHAIVMHLTNYPVAVPPERVQASLTISTIRNGKPTQFFAQDLQGFAVQRAGVMYCAESESFMQITSLEDYILDKLVELLCSD
;
A
#
# COMPACT_ATOMS: atom_id res chain seq x y z
N MET A 1 23.65 -29.38 21.48
CA MET A 1 24.27 -28.04 21.34
C MET A 1 23.46 -27.33 20.28
N GLU A 2 22.25 -26.89 20.67
CA GLU A 2 21.37 -26.11 19.79
C GLU A 2 22.01 -24.75 19.59
N GLN A 3 22.27 -24.40 18.33
CA GLN A 3 22.52 -23.01 18.00
C GLN A 3 21.22 -22.24 18.29
N PRO A 4 21.27 -21.14 19.05
CA PRO A 4 20.09 -20.30 19.20
C PRO A 4 19.70 -19.82 17.81
N LEU A 5 18.43 -20.02 17.41
CA LEU A 5 17.87 -19.43 16.21
C LEU A 5 18.21 -17.94 16.24
N LYS A 6 19.08 -17.50 15.31
CA LYS A 6 19.26 -16.08 15.02
C LYS A 6 17.87 -15.54 14.72
N SER A 7 17.47 -14.49 15.42
CA SER A 7 16.13 -13.95 15.24
C SER A 7 15.89 -13.57 13.78
N SER A 8 14.68 -13.88 13.31
CA SER A 8 14.29 -13.74 11.91
C SER A 8 14.49 -12.32 11.38
N THR A 9 14.35 -11.31 12.24
CA THR A 9 14.51 -9.88 11.92
C THR A 9 15.96 -9.47 11.65
N ASN A 10 16.93 -10.02 12.40
CA ASN A 10 18.36 -9.76 12.15
C ASN A 10 18.83 -10.37 10.81
N LEU A 11 18.29 -11.53 10.45
CA LEU A 11 18.53 -12.18 9.15
C LEU A 11 17.95 -11.33 8.01
N TRP A 12 16.77 -10.75 8.21
CA TRP A 12 16.13 -9.85 7.26
C TRP A 12 16.94 -8.58 7.00
N SER A 13 17.32 -7.85 8.05
CA SER A 13 18.11 -6.62 7.90
C SER A 13 19.43 -6.87 7.16
N ALA A 14 20.12 -7.97 7.48
CA ALA A 14 21.33 -8.38 6.79
C ALA A 14 21.09 -8.72 5.29
N ALA A 15 19.99 -9.39 4.95
CA ALA A 15 19.68 -9.71 3.56
C ALA A 15 19.27 -8.48 2.74
N LEU A 16 18.45 -7.60 3.32
CA LEU A 16 17.96 -6.39 2.66
C LEU A 16 19.12 -5.43 2.32
N SER A 17 20.13 -5.32 3.19
CA SER A 17 21.28 -4.42 2.96
C SER A 17 22.23 -4.86 1.83
N GLN A 18 22.20 -6.13 1.41
CA GLN A 18 23.11 -6.67 0.39
C GLN A 18 22.50 -6.79 -1.01
N TYR A 19 21.19 -7.03 -1.12
CA TYR A 19 20.57 -7.48 -2.37
C TYR A 19 19.44 -6.58 -2.87
N LEU A 20 19.06 -5.53 -2.13
CA LEU A 20 18.01 -4.63 -2.59
C LEU A 20 18.50 -3.73 -3.72
N THR A 21 17.75 -3.75 -4.81
CA THR A 21 17.79 -2.73 -5.84
C THR A 21 16.55 -1.87 -5.73
N TYR A 22 16.68 -0.60 -6.10
CA TYR A 22 15.61 0.38 -6.01
C TYR A 22 14.30 -0.12 -6.64
N LYS A 23 13.21 -0.07 -5.88
CA LYS A 23 11.85 -0.55 -6.22
C LYS A 23 11.70 -2.04 -6.47
N SER A 24 12.70 -2.86 -6.15
CA SER A 24 12.54 -4.29 -6.28
C SER A 24 11.63 -4.82 -5.17
N PRO A 25 10.56 -5.56 -5.52
CA PRO A 25 9.68 -6.16 -4.52
C PRO A 25 10.41 -7.28 -3.79
N VAL A 26 10.17 -7.36 -2.48
CA VAL A 26 10.72 -8.40 -1.62
C VAL A 26 9.61 -9.38 -1.28
N TYR A 27 9.83 -10.65 -1.59
CA TYR A 27 8.93 -11.73 -1.19
C TYR A 27 9.56 -12.49 -0.05
N VAL A 28 8.86 -12.62 1.07
CA VAL A 28 9.31 -13.43 2.18
C VAL A 28 8.31 -14.51 2.52
N ILE A 29 8.79 -15.74 2.43
CA ILE A 29 8.03 -16.95 2.67
C ILE A 29 8.47 -17.48 4.03
N THR A 30 7.54 -17.58 4.98
CA THR A 30 7.86 -17.97 6.36
C THR A 30 6.70 -18.70 7.01
N ASP A 31 7.00 -19.73 7.79
CA ASP A 31 6.08 -20.39 8.71
C ASP A 31 6.21 -19.86 10.16
N ALA A 32 7.26 -19.08 10.41
CA ALA A 32 7.54 -18.46 11.70
C ALA A 32 6.96 -17.04 11.81
N LEU A 33 6.48 -16.71 13.01
CA LEU A 33 6.08 -15.36 13.40
C LEU A 33 7.28 -14.57 13.94
N PRO A 34 7.31 -13.24 13.75
CA PRO A 34 8.37 -12.40 14.29
C PRO A 34 8.32 -12.38 15.83
N ASN A 35 9.46 -12.55 16.47
CA ASN A 35 9.60 -12.50 17.94
C ASN A 35 10.26 -11.21 18.44
N ASP A 36 10.96 -10.48 17.57
CA ASP A 36 11.69 -9.25 17.91
C ASP A 36 11.00 -8.02 17.31
N GLY A 37 9.86 -7.62 17.89
CA GLY A 37 9.09 -6.45 17.43
C GLY A 37 9.86 -5.13 17.50
N THR A 38 10.90 -5.04 18.34
CA THR A 38 11.69 -3.82 18.51
C THR A 38 12.59 -3.46 17.32
N GLN A 39 12.79 -4.38 16.37
CA GLN A 39 13.60 -4.13 15.16
C GLN A 39 12.76 -3.75 13.94
N VAL A 40 11.45 -3.62 14.09
CA VAL A 40 10.53 -3.30 12.98
C VAL A 40 10.86 -1.95 12.36
N ASP A 41 11.27 -0.96 13.16
CA ASP A 41 11.63 0.36 12.66
C ASP A 41 12.92 0.34 11.83
N ASP A 42 13.94 -0.40 12.25
CA ASP A 42 15.19 -0.57 11.48
C ASP A 42 14.91 -1.18 10.10
N VAL A 43 14.04 -2.19 10.05
CA VAL A 43 13.60 -2.82 8.80
C VAL A 43 12.82 -1.82 7.94
N TYR A 44 11.95 -1.01 8.55
CA TYR A 44 11.20 0.03 7.87
C TYR A 44 12.12 1.11 7.26
N HIS A 45 13.12 1.59 8.01
CA HIS A 45 14.13 2.52 7.52
C HIS A 45 14.79 2.01 6.24
N LEU A 46 15.29 0.78 6.28
CA LEU A 46 15.97 0.17 5.16
C LEU A 46 15.05 -0.03 3.95
N ILE A 47 13.83 -0.51 4.15
CA ILE A 47 12.86 -0.72 3.07
C ILE A 47 12.50 0.59 2.38
N ASN A 48 12.31 1.66 3.15
CA ASN A 48 11.86 2.93 2.63
C ASN A 48 12.94 3.65 1.80
N ASP A 49 14.21 3.48 2.15
CA ASP A 49 15.34 3.98 1.35
C ASP A 49 15.34 3.38 -0.06
N TRP A 50 15.00 2.09 -0.18
CA TRP A 50 14.93 1.39 -1.47
C TRP A 50 13.56 1.47 -2.14
N ARG A 51 12.54 1.97 -1.45
CA ARG A 51 11.13 2.03 -1.91
C ARG A 51 10.61 0.67 -2.38
N SER A 52 10.99 -0.37 -1.64
CA SER A 52 10.74 -1.76 -2.01
C SER A 52 9.47 -2.28 -1.30
N PRO A 53 8.40 -2.64 -2.02
CA PRO A 53 7.25 -3.25 -1.36
C PRO A 53 7.59 -4.64 -0.84
N VAL A 54 7.18 -4.92 0.40
CA VAL A 54 7.42 -6.20 1.06
C VAL A 54 6.16 -7.03 1.11
N TYR A 55 6.21 -8.20 0.48
CA TYR A 55 5.15 -9.19 0.47
C TYR A 55 5.51 -10.35 1.39
N PHE A 56 4.67 -10.59 2.39
CA PHE A 56 4.81 -11.73 3.28
C PHE A 56 3.88 -12.84 2.81
N LEU A 57 4.42 -14.05 2.67
CA LEU A 57 3.67 -15.28 2.44
C LEU A 57 3.81 -16.11 3.70
N TYR A 58 2.85 -15.97 4.59
CA TYR A 58 2.81 -16.70 5.85
C TYR A 58 2.18 -18.07 5.64
N LEU A 59 2.92 -19.11 6.03
CA LEU A 59 2.43 -20.48 6.06
C LEU A 59 2.00 -20.85 7.47
N GLU A 60 0.81 -21.39 7.60
CA GLU A 60 0.40 -22.05 8.85
C GLU A 60 1.28 -23.29 9.07
N PRO A 61 1.97 -23.40 10.22
CA PRO A 61 2.76 -24.59 10.54
C PRO A 61 1.91 -25.85 10.54
N LEU A 62 2.50 -26.98 10.14
CA LEU A 62 1.82 -28.27 10.20
C LEU A 62 1.41 -28.59 11.65
N PRO A 63 0.26 -29.24 11.90
CA PRO A 63 -0.18 -29.57 13.26
C PRO A 63 0.84 -30.39 14.07
N GLU A 64 1.67 -31.18 13.38
CA GLU A 64 2.75 -31.98 13.96
C GLU A 64 3.88 -31.14 14.59
N SER A 65 4.01 -29.87 14.19
CA SER A 65 4.99 -28.93 14.76
C SER A 65 4.63 -28.47 16.19
N GLY A 66 3.38 -28.69 16.62
CA GLY A 66 2.88 -28.23 17.92
C GLY A 66 2.72 -26.70 18.03
N CYS A 67 2.95 -25.95 16.96
CA CYS A 67 2.79 -24.50 16.90
C CYS A 67 1.39 -24.16 16.37
N THR A 68 0.52 -23.61 17.22
CA THR A 68 -0.77 -23.07 16.78
C THR A 68 -0.64 -21.58 16.52
N THR A 69 -0.76 -21.17 15.27
CA THR A 69 -0.74 -19.75 14.86
C THR A 69 -2.01 -19.40 14.10
N SER A 70 -2.40 -18.13 14.15
CA SER A 70 -3.60 -17.63 13.49
C SER A 70 -3.34 -16.25 12.89
N ILE A 71 -4.14 -15.86 11.90
CA ILE A 71 -4.15 -14.48 11.36
C ILE A 71 -4.48 -13.43 12.44
N GLU A 72 -5.08 -13.85 13.55
CA GLU A 72 -5.40 -12.98 14.69
C GLU A 72 -4.24 -12.82 15.69
N ASP A 73 -3.13 -13.54 15.47
CA ASP A 73 -1.95 -13.46 16.34
C ASP A 73 -1.34 -12.03 16.30
N PRO A 74 -1.06 -11.39 17.46
CA PRO A 74 -0.40 -10.09 17.50
C PRO A 74 0.92 -10.03 16.73
N ALA A 75 1.70 -11.11 16.70
CA ALA A 75 2.95 -11.16 15.95
C ALA A 75 2.72 -11.19 14.44
N TYR A 76 1.60 -11.78 13.98
CA TYR A 76 1.18 -11.68 12.58
C TYR A 76 0.89 -10.22 12.19
N ARG A 77 0.28 -9.43 13.10
CA ARG A 77 0.02 -8.01 12.87
C ARG A 77 1.29 -7.16 12.71
N LEU A 78 2.42 -7.60 13.26
CA LEU A 78 3.71 -6.94 13.02
C LEU A 78 4.14 -7.10 11.55
N MET A 79 3.95 -8.28 10.96
CA MET A 79 4.18 -8.49 9.53
C MET A 79 3.23 -7.64 8.69
N ASP A 80 1.95 -7.60 9.05
CA ASP A 80 0.98 -6.70 8.40
C ASP A 80 1.43 -5.24 8.46
N THR A 81 1.92 -4.78 9.61
CA THR A 81 2.37 -3.39 9.77
C THR A 81 3.56 -3.07 8.86
N VAL A 82 4.55 -3.97 8.76
CA VAL A 82 5.69 -3.81 7.84
C VAL A 82 5.23 -3.82 6.38
N ALA A 83 4.34 -4.74 6.01
CA ALA A 83 3.78 -4.83 4.67
C ALA A 83 3.02 -3.55 4.30
N GLN A 84 2.16 -3.07 5.19
CA GLN A 84 1.37 -1.85 5.01
C GLN A 84 2.25 -0.62 4.82
N ARG A 85 3.24 -0.43 5.69
CA ARG A 85 4.17 0.71 5.64
C ARG A 85 5.04 0.68 4.37
N SER A 86 5.33 -0.49 3.82
CA SER A 86 6.09 -0.65 2.58
C SER A 86 5.24 -0.67 1.31
N THR A 87 3.92 -0.48 1.38
CA THR A 87 2.96 -0.65 0.26
C THR A 87 2.83 -2.09 -0.28
N GLY A 88 3.37 -3.06 0.45
CA GLY A 88 3.19 -4.48 0.17
C GLY A 88 1.93 -5.06 0.81
N GLN A 89 1.93 -6.39 0.98
CA GLN A 89 0.76 -7.13 1.48
C GLN A 89 1.19 -8.45 2.14
N THR A 90 0.48 -8.84 3.20
CA THR A 90 0.62 -10.17 3.81
C THR A 90 -0.45 -11.11 3.27
N PHE A 91 -0.03 -12.31 2.92
CA PHE A 91 -0.85 -13.41 2.43
C PHE A 91 -0.77 -14.57 3.42
N TYR A 92 -1.91 -15.16 3.74
CA TYR A 92 -2.01 -16.27 4.70
C TYR A 92 -2.36 -17.56 3.96
N PHE A 93 -1.60 -18.62 4.18
CA PHE A 93 -1.82 -19.94 3.58
C PHE A 93 -1.93 -21.01 4.65
N SER A 94 -3.05 -21.74 4.67
CA SER A 94 -3.23 -22.93 5.51
C SER A 94 -2.58 -24.20 4.93
N GLY A 95 -2.05 -24.13 3.70
CA GLY A 95 -1.47 -25.26 2.98
C GLY A 95 -0.41 -24.81 1.97
N HIS A 96 0.66 -25.61 1.85
CA HIS A 96 1.85 -25.26 1.06
C HIS A 96 1.60 -25.39 -0.45
N GLU A 97 0.66 -26.26 -0.84
CA GLU A 97 0.35 -26.60 -2.23
C GLU A 97 -0.17 -25.41 -3.04
N LYS A 98 -0.76 -24.42 -2.38
CA LYS A 98 -1.39 -23.26 -3.03
C LYS A 98 -0.39 -22.15 -3.35
N ILE A 99 0.73 -22.10 -2.64
CA ILE A 99 1.69 -21.00 -2.70
C ILE A 99 2.30 -20.84 -4.08
N GLN A 100 2.69 -21.94 -4.72
CA GLN A 100 3.29 -21.87 -6.04
C GLN A 100 2.33 -21.25 -7.06
N SER A 101 1.07 -21.69 -7.05
CA SER A 101 0.05 -21.17 -7.96
C SER A 101 -0.28 -19.71 -7.66
N PHE A 102 -0.38 -19.33 -6.38
CA PHE A 102 -0.59 -17.96 -5.97
C PHE A 102 0.57 -17.06 -6.38
N LEU A 103 1.79 -17.40 -5.97
CA LEU A 103 2.98 -16.59 -6.18
C LEU A 103 3.23 -16.39 -7.68
N THR A 104 3.07 -17.43 -8.49
CA THR A 104 3.20 -17.33 -9.95
C THR A 104 2.16 -16.37 -10.51
N THR A 105 0.89 -16.51 -10.10
CA THR A 105 -0.20 -15.64 -10.58
C THR A 105 -0.02 -14.20 -10.11
N HIS A 106 0.37 -13.99 -8.85
CA HIS A 106 0.65 -12.67 -8.30
C HIS A 106 1.78 -12.01 -9.08
N MET A 107 2.94 -12.68 -9.20
CA MET A 107 4.10 -12.13 -9.89
C MET A 107 3.82 -11.78 -11.36
N LEU A 108 3.08 -12.63 -12.07
CA LEU A 108 2.70 -12.37 -13.47
C LEU A 108 1.83 -11.12 -13.64
N ASN A 109 0.99 -10.81 -12.65
CA ASN A 109 0.06 -9.69 -12.73
C ASN A 109 0.59 -8.41 -12.03
N THR A 110 1.56 -8.50 -11.13
CA THR A 110 2.00 -7.36 -10.30
C THR A 110 3.47 -6.97 -10.44
N LEU A 111 4.34 -7.73 -11.13
CA LEU A 111 5.75 -7.36 -11.27
C LEU A 111 6.07 -6.50 -12.49
N TYR A 112 5.56 -6.88 -13.64
CA TYR A 112 6.00 -6.29 -14.89
C TYR A 112 5.15 -5.06 -15.25
N ARG A 113 5.79 -3.88 -15.25
CA ARG A 113 5.21 -2.61 -15.71
C ARG A 113 3.86 -2.27 -15.05
N THR A 114 3.81 -2.51 -13.75
CA THR A 114 2.66 -2.29 -12.89
C THR A 114 2.91 -1.12 -11.97
N GLN A 115 1.84 -0.43 -11.60
CA GLN A 115 1.88 0.63 -10.58
C GLN A 115 0.68 0.51 -9.68
N MET A 116 0.87 0.73 -8.38
CA MET A 116 -0.23 0.72 -7.44
C MET A 116 -1.02 2.02 -7.55
N LEU A 117 -2.32 1.90 -7.78
CA LEU A 117 -3.26 3.03 -7.86
C LEU A 117 -4.00 3.26 -6.55
N LEU A 118 -4.31 2.18 -5.84
CA LEU A 118 -5.06 2.24 -4.59
C LEU A 118 -4.54 1.18 -3.64
N SER A 119 -4.32 1.60 -2.40
CA SER A 119 -4.01 0.72 -1.27
C SER A 119 -5.03 0.99 -0.17
N ASN A 120 -5.55 -0.08 0.42
CA ASN A 120 -6.33 0.06 1.64
C ASN A 120 -6.10 -1.14 2.54
N ASP A 121 -5.93 -0.85 3.83
CA ASP A 121 -5.63 -1.82 4.86
C ASP A 121 -6.60 -1.58 6.00
N LEU A 122 -7.52 -2.53 6.18
CA LEU A 122 -8.69 -2.37 7.04
C LEU A 122 -8.57 -3.35 8.21
N PRO A 123 -8.54 -2.87 9.46
CA PRO A 123 -8.48 -3.75 10.62
C PRO A 123 -9.78 -4.53 10.83
N ILE A 124 -10.91 -4.02 10.32
CA ILE A 124 -12.23 -4.66 10.37
C ILE A 124 -12.90 -4.45 9.01
N CYS A 125 -13.19 -5.54 8.31
CA CYS A 125 -13.73 -5.46 6.96
C CYS A 125 -15.25 -5.50 6.85
N THR A 126 -15.94 -5.78 7.94
CA THR A 126 -17.39 -5.81 8.01
C THR A 126 -18.01 -4.47 7.62
N GLU A 127 -19.00 -4.50 6.73
CA GLU A 127 -19.83 -3.34 6.38
C GLU A 127 -19.07 -2.10 5.88
N GLN A 128 -17.92 -2.31 5.23
CA GLN A 128 -17.14 -1.26 4.59
C GLN A 128 -17.77 -0.87 3.24
N LEU A 129 -19.03 -0.41 3.26
CA LEU A 129 -19.78 0.08 2.09
C LEU A 129 -19.28 1.46 1.60
N THR A 130 -18.00 1.74 1.75
CA THR A 130 -17.39 2.97 1.28
C THR A 130 -16.80 2.71 -0.09
N TYR A 131 -17.40 3.30 -1.13
CA TYR A 131 -16.80 3.28 -2.45
C TYR A 131 -15.49 4.06 -2.44
N LYS A 132 -14.44 3.47 -3.00
CA LYS A 132 -13.18 4.14 -3.30
C LYS A 132 -13.07 4.33 -4.80
N SER A 133 -12.75 5.54 -5.24
CA SER A 133 -12.58 5.85 -6.64
C SER A 133 -11.14 5.67 -7.08
N VAL A 134 -10.94 5.18 -8.30
CA VAL A 134 -9.65 5.20 -9.00
C VAL A 134 -9.87 5.79 -10.39
N SER A 135 -9.05 6.77 -10.75
CA SER A 135 -9.08 7.39 -12.08
C SER A 135 -8.29 6.53 -13.06
N VAL A 136 -8.92 6.18 -14.18
CA VAL A 136 -8.32 5.37 -15.24
C VAL A 136 -8.16 6.21 -16.50
N ASP A 137 -6.96 6.20 -17.08
CA ASP A 137 -6.65 6.88 -18.33
C ASP A 137 -6.50 5.91 -19.51
N ALA A 138 -6.24 6.45 -20.71
CA ALA A 138 -6.11 5.67 -21.94
C ALA A 138 -4.84 4.78 -22.01
N SER A 139 -3.88 5.00 -21.11
CA SER A 139 -2.63 4.23 -21.05
C SER A 139 -2.79 2.94 -20.25
N ILE A 140 -3.77 2.89 -19.35
CA ILE A 140 -4.09 1.70 -18.56
C ILE A 140 -4.78 0.68 -19.44
N GLN A 141 -4.21 -0.53 -19.50
CA GLN A 141 -4.78 -1.61 -20.29
C GLN A 141 -5.35 -2.72 -19.42
N MET A 142 -4.92 -2.81 -18.17
CA MET A 142 -5.37 -3.83 -17.22
C MET A 142 -5.42 -3.24 -15.82
N LEU A 143 -6.47 -3.60 -15.07
CA LEU A 143 -6.55 -3.43 -13.63
C LEU A 143 -6.37 -4.79 -12.97
N VAL A 144 -5.48 -4.85 -11.99
CA VAL A 144 -5.22 -6.04 -11.18
C VAL A 144 -5.59 -5.71 -9.75
N ILE A 145 -6.53 -6.45 -9.18
CA ILE A 145 -7.00 -6.26 -7.81
C ILE A 145 -6.53 -7.47 -7.01
N VAL A 146 -5.69 -7.23 -6.01
CA VAL A 146 -5.19 -8.24 -5.08
C VAL A 146 -5.78 -7.96 -3.71
N ALA A 147 -6.34 -8.97 -3.04
CA ALA A 147 -6.88 -8.79 -1.70
C ALA A 147 -6.67 -10.03 -0.83
N THR A 148 -6.49 -9.79 0.47
CA THR A 148 -6.47 -10.84 1.50
C THR A 148 -7.61 -10.56 2.48
N GLY A 149 -8.48 -11.54 2.70
CA GLY A 149 -9.61 -11.51 3.63
C GLY A 149 -10.55 -12.70 3.42
N ARG A 150 -11.22 -13.16 4.49
CA ARG A 150 -12.21 -14.24 4.37
C ARG A 150 -13.51 -13.75 3.74
N ASN A 151 -14.04 -14.56 2.82
CA ASN A 151 -15.36 -14.35 2.20
C ASN A 151 -15.55 -12.93 1.64
N ILE A 152 -14.49 -12.36 1.06
CA ILE A 152 -14.55 -11.07 0.41
C ILE A 152 -15.08 -11.21 -1.02
N SER A 153 -15.92 -10.27 -1.43
CA SER A 153 -16.40 -10.14 -2.80
C SER A 153 -16.13 -8.73 -3.31
N LEU A 154 -15.60 -8.63 -4.53
CA LEU A 154 -15.35 -7.38 -5.23
C LEU A 154 -16.62 -6.89 -5.92
N LEU A 155 -17.00 -5.63 -5.66
CA LEU A 155 -17.99 -4.89 -6.41
C LEU A 155 -17.29 -3.78 -7.19
N LEU A 156 -17.39 -3.84 -8.51
CA LEU A 156 -16.77 -2.88 -9.42
C LEU A 156 -17.86 -2.15 -10.20
N THR A 157 -17.77 -0.82 -10.25
CA THR A 157 -18.68 0.04 -11.01
C THR A 157 -17.89 0.82 -12.05
N THR A 158 -18.35 0.79 -13.30
CA THR A 158 -17.76 1.52 -14.42
C THR A 158 -17.96 3.03 -14.25
N PRO A 159 -17.21 3.85 -15.02
CA PRO A 159 -17.43 5.30 -15.06
C PRO A 159 -18.84 5.71 -15.49
N ASP A 160 -19.54 4.86 -16.25
CA ASP A 160 -20.91 5.09 -16.71
C ASP A 160 -21.97 4.72 -15.66
N GLY A 161 -21.57 4.13 -14.53
CA GLY A 161 -22.45 3.73 -13.44
C GLY A 161 -22.95 2.28 -13.53
N ASP A 162 -22.48 1.49 -14.50
CA ASP A 162 -22.84 0.08 -14.66
C ASP A 162 -21.96 -0.83 -13.79
N PHE A 163 -22.50 -1.98 -13.39
CA PHE A 163 -21.69 -2.99 -12.68
C PHE A 163 -20.79 -3.76 -13.65
N ALA A 164 -19.50 -3.80 -13.33
CA ALA A 164 -18.50 -4.54 -14.07
C ALA A 164 -18.14 -5.85 -13.37
N THR A 165 -17.87 -6.90 -14.14
CA THR A 165 -17.42 -8.19 -13.63
C THR A 165 -15.93 -8.37 -13.95
N ALA A 166 -15.10 -8.51 -12.93
CA ALA A 166 -13.69 -8.84 -13.09
C ALA A 166 -13.49 -10.36 -13.20
N THR A 167 -12.47 -10.78 -13.94
CA THR A 167 -12.09 -12.19 -14.08
C THR A 167 -11.33 -12.63 -12.84
N VAL A 168 -11.78 -13.69 -12.17
CA VAL A 168 -11.04 -14.29 -11.04
C VAL A 168 -9.85 -15.06 -11.60
N GLN A 169 -8.63 -14.62 -11.31
CA GLN A 169 -7.40 -15.33 -11.67
C GLN A 169 -6.96 -16.32 -10.59
N TYR A 170 -7.21 -15.97 -9.33
CA TYR A 170 -6.90 -16.83 -8.19
C TYR A 170 -7.89 -16.56 -7.05
N SER A 171 -8.33 -17.62 -6.37
CA SER A 171 -9.04 -17.53 -5.10
C SER A 171 -8.88 -18.83 -4.32
N ASP A 172 -8.50 -18.74 -3.05
CA ASP A 172 -8.48 -19.86 -2.09
C ASP A 172 -9.43 -19.66 -0.90
N GLY A 173 -10.29 -18.64 -0.98
CA GLY A 173 -11.18 -18.20 0.08
C GLY A 173 -10.59 -17.14 1.03
N LEU A 174 -9.26 -17.01 1.08
CA LEU A 174 -8.53 -16.02 1.87
C LEU A 174 -7.83 -14.99 1.00
N ASN A 175 -7.04 -15.45 0.03
CA ASN A 175 -6.31 -14.63 -0.91
C ASN A 175 -7.05 -14.64 -2.26
N HIS A 176 -7.18 -13.48 -2.87
CA HIS A 176 -7.96 -13.29 -4.09
C HIS A 176 -7.21 -12.38 -5.06
N ILE A 177 -7.22 -12.76 -6.34
CA ILE A 177 -6.67 -11.95 -7.44
C ILE A 177 -7.74 -11.86 -8.52
N TRP A 178 -8.17 -10.64 -8.81
CA TRP A 178 -9.07 -10.32 -9.91
C TRP A 178 -8.36 -9.48 -10.96
N VAL A 179 -8.74 -9.67 -12.22
CA VAL A 179 -8.21 -8.91 -13.35
C VAL A 179 -9.34 -8.39 -14.21
N TYR A 180 -9.24 -7.11 -14.58
CA TYR A 180 -10.12 -6.47 -15.55
C TYR A 180 -9.29 -5.97 -16.73
N ASN A 181 -9.59 -6.45 -17.93
CA ASN A 181 -8.89 -6.08 -19.16
C ASN A 181 -9.64 -4.95 -19.88
N GLY A 182 -8.91 -3.97 -20.39
CA GLY A 182 -9.45 -2.85 -21.16
C GLY A 182 -10.43 -1.99 -20.36
N PRO A 183 -10.01 -1.39 -19.22
CA PRO A 183 -10.90 -0.52 -18.45
C PRO A 183 -11.26 0.74 -19.26
N HIS A 184 -12.54 1.11 -19.25
CA HIS A 184 -13.03 2.40 -19.74
C HIS A 184 -12.31 3.57 -19.08
N ILE A 185 -12.03 4.61 -19.85
CA ILE A 185 -11.44 5.85 -19.35
C ILE A 185 -12.47 6.53 -18.42
N GLY A 186 -12.02 6.94 -17.24
CA GLY A 186 -12.87 7.64 -16.27
C GLY A 186 -12.67 7.15 -14.83
N ASN A 187 -13.59 7.53 -13.96
CA ASN A 187 -13.50 7.19 -12.54
C ASN A 187 -14.23 5.88 -12.24
N TRP A 188 -13.47 4.86 -11.86
CA TRP A 188 -13.97 3.56 -11.44
C TRP A 188 -14.24 3.57 -9.95
N MET A 189 -15.32 2.93 -9.51
CA MET A 189 -15.63 2.78 -8.09
C MET A 189 -15.47 1.33 -7.63
N PHE A 190 -14.72 1.15 -6.56
CA PHE A 190 -14.41 -0.13 -5.93
C PHE A 190 -15.08 -0.21 -4.57
N SER A 191 -15.73 -1.32 -4.28
CA SER A 191 -16.21 -1.65 -2.94
C SER A 191 -15.98 -3.13 -2.67
N PHE A 192 -15.59 -3.45 -1.44
CA PHE A 192 -15.47 -4.82 -0.98
C PHE A 192 -16.58 -5.11 0.01
N ARG A 193 -17.23 -6.25 -0.17
CA ARG A 193 -18.19 -6.77 0.80
C ARG A 193 -17.60 -8.02 1.43
N THR A 194 -17.75 -8.16 2.74
CA THR A 194 -17.45 -9.39 3.47
C THR A 194 -18.66 -9.77 4.31
N THR A 195 -18.86 -11.07 4.49
CA THR A 195 -19.84 -11.63 5.40
C THR A 195 -19.24 -12.02 6.76
N ALA A 196 -17.91 -11.89 6.92
CA ALA A 196 -17.20 -12.25 8.15
C ALA A 196 -16.94 -11.00 9.02
N ALA A 197 -17.52 -10.98 10.23
CA ALA A 197 -17.62 -9.77 11.04
C ALA A 197 -16.38 -9.36 11.86
N THR A 198 -15.35 -10.19 11.91
CA THR A 198 -14.27 -10.06 12.89
C THR A 198 -12.87 -10.00 12.29
N GLN A 199 -12.71 -9.94 10.97
CA GLN A 199 -11.39 -10.09 10.35
C GLN A 199 -10.89 -8.83 9.66
N SER A 200 -9.58 -8.60 9.81
CA SER A 200 -8.83 -7.65 9.01
C SER A 200 -8.78 -8.12 7.56
N CYS A 201 -8.73 -7.16 6.65
CA CYS A 201 -8.51 -7.41 5.24
C CYS A 201 -7.74 -6.26 4.65
N ASN A 202 -7.03 -6.55 3.58
CA ASN A 202 -6.31 -5.56 2.82
C ASN A 202 -6.56 -5.81 1.34
N TYR A 203 -6.50 -4.74 0.57
CA TYR A 203 -6.56 -4.84 -0.87
C TYR A 203 -5.68 -3.78 -1.52
N LYS A 204 -5.21 -4.13 -2.71
CA LYS A 204 -4.33 -3.33 -3.55
C LYS A 204 -4.88 -3.39 -4.97
N VAL A 205 -4.98 -2.22 -5.61
CA VAL A 205 -5.35 -2.11 -7.02
C VAL A 205 -4.13 -1.61 -7.77
N TYR A 206 -3.74 -2.35 -8.79
CA TYR A 206 -2.64 -2.03 -9.66
C TYR A 206 -3.17 -1.74 -11.06
N GLN A 207 -2.55 -0.77 -11.73
CA GLN A 207 -2.59 -0.67 -13.18
C GLN A 207 -1.46 -1.48 -13.79
N SER A 208 -1.71 -2.04 -14.96
CA SER A 208 -0.69 -2.60 -15.83
C SER A 208 -0.92 -2.12 -17.27
N VAL A 209 0.19 -1.88 -17.96
CA VAL A 209 0.23 -1.68 -19.41
C VAL A 209 0.76 -2.99 -19.99
N TYR A 210 0.05 -3.63 -20.94
CA TYR A 210 0.58 -4.84 -21.59
C TYR A 210 1.97 -4.55 -22.16
N HIS A 211 2.72 -5.63 -22.39
CA HIS A 211 4.03 -5.76 -23.05
C HIS A 211 4.15 -5.07 -24.42
N SER A 212 3.77 -3.80 -24.55
CA SER A 212 4.03 -2.96 -25.69
C SER A 212 5.48 -2.51 -25.58
N PRO A 213 6.38 -3.00 -26.44
CA PRO A 213 7.75 -2.49 -26.48
C PRO A 213 7.71 -0.99 -26.82
N GLY A 214 8.52 -0.18 -26.13
CA GLY A 214 8.76 1.22 -26.50
C GLY A 214 8.38 2.32 -25.48
N TYR A 215 7.71 2.01 -24.37
CA TYR A 215 7.45 3.01 -23.31
C TYR A 215 8.42 2.83 -22.14
N ASP A 216 9.64 3.35 -22.27
CA ASP A 216 10.64 3.36 -21.18
C ASP A 216 10.51 4.58 -20.25
N ASN A 217 9.52 5.42 -20.49
CA ASN A 217 9.32 6.68 -19.77
C ASN A 217 8.07 6.59 -18.89
N GLN A 218 7.92 5.49 -18.14
CA GLN A 218 6.78 5.36 -17.22
C GLN A 218 6.86 6.48 -16.17
N MET A 219 5.78 7.25 -16.08
CA MET A 219 5.60 8.24 -15.04
C MET A 219 5.58 7.52 -13.71
N ASP A 220 6.27 8.06 -12.72
CA ASP A 220 6.32 7.45 -11.40
C ASP A 220 5.99 8.48 -10.34
N LEU A 221 4.98 8.13 -9.54
CA LEU A 221 4.41 8.96 -8.50
C LEU A 221 4.74 8.36 -7.15
N PHE A 222 5.40 9.13 -6.31
CA PHE A 222 5.68 8.75 -4.93
C PHE A 222 5.56 9.95 -4.01
N TRP A 223 5.23 9.70 -2.75
CA TRP A 223 5.28 10.72 -1.71
C TRP A 223 6.65 10.66 -1.02
N SER A 224 7.08 11.80 -0.51
CA SER A 224 8.22 11.91 0.37
C SER A 224 8.04 13.12 1.28
N THR A 225 9.04 13.40 2.09
CA THR A 225 9.07 14.59 2.93
C THR A 225 10.15 15.54 2.44
N SER A 226 9.93 16.84 2.57
CA SER A 226 10.92 17.86 2.25
C SER A 226 11.05 18.81 3.42
N LEU A 227 12.23 19.39 3.63
CA LEU A 227 12.45 20.36 4.71
C LEU A 227 11.62 21.64 4.51
N ASN A 228 11.33 21.99 3.26
CA ASN A 228 10.55 23.17 2.88
C ASN A 228 9.63 22.85 1.72
N ILE A 229 8.51 23.58 1.64
CA ILE A 229 7.53 23.51 0.56
C ILE A 229 8.07 23.93 -0.82
N ASP A 230 9.26 24.54 -0.86
CA ASP A 230 9.94 25.00 -2.09
C ASP A 230 11.18 24.16 -2.44
N SER A 231 11.52 23.13 -1.65
CA SER A 231 12.58 22.19 -1.97
C SER A 231 12.10 20.90 -2.67
N ASP A 232 12.62 20.64 -3.87
CA ASP A 232 12.42 19.39 -4.64
C ASP A 232 13.21 18.18 -4.08
N VAL A 233 13.87 18.33 -2.93
CA VAL A 233 14.60 17.23 -2.30
C VAL A 233 13.62 16.37 -1.51
N GLY A 234 13.33 15.20 -2.04
CA GLY A 234 12.52 14.19 -1.35
C GLY A 234 13.35 13.36 -0.38
N LEU A 235 13.24 13.65 0.92
CA LEU A 235 13.69 12.76 1.99
C LEU A 235 12.67 11.62 2.14
N PRO A 236 13.13 10.35 2.14
CA PRO A 236 12.24 9.21 2.29
C PRO A 236 11.47 9.27 3.62
N GLN A 237 12.03 9.92 4.64
CA GLN A 237 11.44 10.04 5.97
C GLN A 237 11.66 11.41 6.59
N PRO A 238 10.72 11.88 7.43
CA PRO A 238 10.91 13.10 8.19
C PRO A 238 11.99 12.90 9.26
N LEU A 239 12.88 13.88 9.37
CA LEU A 239 13.89 13.95 10.42
C LEU A 239 13.27 14.44 11.75
N TYR A 240 13.58 13.75 12.84
CA TYR A 240 13.08 14.11 14.16
C TYR A 240 13.51 15.53 14.57
N GLY A 241 12.54 16.32 15.06
CA GLY A 241 12.78 17.67 15.58
C GLY A 241 12.91 18.76 14.52
N LEU A 242 12.73 18.42 13.23
CA LEU A 242 12.74 19.40 12.13
C LEU A 242 11.34 19.47 11.49
N GLN A 243 10.99 20.67 11.01
CA GLN A 243 9.78 20.87 10.23
C GLN A 243 9.93 20.21 8.85
N HIS A 244 8.87 19.55 8.40
CA HIS A 244 8.81 18.92 7.09
C HIS A 244 7.47 19.19 6.43
N ALA A 245 7.47 19.31 5.11
CA ALA A 245 6.30 19.28 4.25
C ALA A 245 6.17 17.88 3.63
N ILE A 246 4.94 17.37 3.52
CA ILE A 246 4.65 16.18 2.71
C ILE A 246 4.56 16.64 1.27
N VAL A 247 5.35 16.03 0.40
CA VAL A 247 5.46 16.40 -1.00
C VAL A 247 5.24 15.19 -1.87
N MET A 248 4.54 15.37 -2.97
CA MET A 248 4.37 14.35 -4.00
C MET A 248 5.37 14.64 -5.13
N HIS A 249 6.12 13.63 -5.55
CA HIS A 249 7.04 13.72 -6.66
C HIS A 249 6.52 12.92 -7.83
N LEU A 250 6.52 13.56 -8.99
CA LEU A 250 6.21 12.95 -10.27
C LEU A 250 7.46 12.95 -11.14
N THR A 251 8.01 11.78 -11.41
CA THR A 251 9.17 11.62 -12.30
C THR A 251 8.74 11.20 -13.70
N ASN A 252 9.60 11.47 -14.69
CA ASN A 252 9.36 11.19 -16.11
C ASN A 252 8.09 11.85 -16.69
N TYR A 253 7.63 12.95 -16.08
CA TYR A 253 6.52 13.72 -16.62
C TYR A 253 6.89 14.31 -18.00
N PRO A 254 6.09 14.09 -19.05
CA PRO A 254 6.43 14.58 -20.39
C PRO A 254 6.37 16.11 -20.45
N VAL A 255 7.49 16.75 -20.77
CA VAL A 255 7.61 18.22 -20.88
C VAL A 255 6.62 18.84 -21.87
N ALA A 256 6.13 18.06 -22.83
CA ALA A 256 5.16 18.49 -23.82
C ALA A 256 3.70 18.53 -23.31
N VAL A 257 3.39 17.86 -22.19
CA VAL A 257 2.03 17.86 -21.62
C VAL A 257 1.89 19.08 -20.72
N PRO A 258 0.96 20.00 -21.01
CA PRO A 258 0.74 21.17 -20.16
C PRO A 258 0.42 20.73 -18.73
N PRO A 259 1.05 21.37 -17.73
CA PRO A 259 0.80 21.17 -16.29
C PRO A 259 -0.68 21.15 -15.90
N GLU A 260 -1.44 22.03 -16.54
CA GLU A 260 -2.87 22.27 -16.33
C GLU A 260 -3.73 21.04 -16.67
N ARG A 261 -3.18 20.06 -17.38
CA ARG A 261 -3.87 18.81 -17.72
C ARG A 261 -3.67 17.71 -16.68
N VAL A 262 -2.84 17.94 -15.66
CA VAL A 262 -2.66 17.03 -14.54
C VAL A 262 -3.68 17.38 -13.47
N GLN A 263 -4.49 16.40 -13.10
CA GLN A 263 -5.37 16.48 -11.95
C GLN A 263 -4.76 15.66 -10.82
N ALA A 264 -4.57 16.29 -9.66
CA ALA A 264 -4.17 15.59 -8.45
C ALA A 264 -5.34 15.65 -7.45
N SER A 265 -5.51 14.58 -6.69
CA SER A 265 -6.45 14.54 -5.59
C SER A 265 -5.74 13.91 -4.39
N LEU A 266 -5.81 14.57 -3.23
CA LEU A 266 -5.31 14.02 -1.99
C LEU A 266 -6.50 13.71 -1.07
N THR A 267 -6.56 12.46 -0.66
CA THR A 267 -7.52 11.98 0.33
C THR A 267 -6.77 11.41 1.52
N ILE A 268 -6.98 11.99 2.71
CA ILE A 268 -6.44 11.46 3.96
C ILE A 268 -7.59 10.85 4.76
N SER A 269 -7.39 9.59 5.13
CA SER A 269 -8.33 8.81 5.92
C SER A 269 -7.66 8.32 7.20
N THR A 270 -8.42 8.24 8.28
CA THR A 270 -7.99 7.63 9.55
C THR A 270 -9.00 6.58 9.98
N ILE A 271 -8.60 5.62 10.79
CA ILE A 271 -9.51 4.61 11.31
C ILE A 271 -10.06 5.12 12.64
N ARG A 272 -11.36 5.48 12.67
CA ARG A 272 -12.09 5.81 13.90
C ARG A 272 -13.09 4.70 14.21
N ASN A 273 -13.04 4.16 15.42
CA ASN A 273 -13.93 3.08 15.87
C ASN A 273 -13.96 1.87 14.89
N GLY A 274 -12.78 1.51 14.35
CA GLY A 274 -12.66 0.41 13.40
C GLY A 274 -13.17 0.70 11.98
N LYS A 275 -13.58 1.95 11.69
CA LYS A 275 -14.06 2.37 10.36
C LYS A 275 -13.12 3.42 9.73
N PRO A 276 -12.70 3.25 8.46
CA PRO A 276 -11.98 4.26 7.70
C PRO A 276 -12.90 5.48 7.53
N THR A 277 -12.51 6.58 8.16
CA THR A 277 -13.18 7.87 8.13
C THR A 277 -12.28 8.84 7.39
N GLN A 278 -12.76 9.35 6.27
CA GLN A 278 -12.10 10.42 5.55
C GLN A 278 -12.31 11.72 6.30
N PHE A 279 -11.22 12.42 6.61
CA PHE A 279 -11.27 13.72 7.29
C PHE A 279 -10.62 14.83 6.48
N PHE A 280 -9.91 14.49 5.41
CA PHE A 280 -9.40 15.44 4.43
C PHE A 280 -9.62 14.91 3.01
N ALA A 281 -10.14 15.77 2.15
CA ALA A 281 -10.35 15.53 0.74
C ALA A 281 -10.08 16.85 0.02
N GLN A 282 -9.13 16.87 -0.91
CA GLN A 282 -8.93 18.03 -1.76
C GLN A 282 -8.68 17.59 -3.19
N ASP A 283 -9.58 18.00 -4.07
CA ASP A 283 -9.40 17.91 -5.51
C ASP A 283 -8.69 19.19 -5.96
N LEU A 284 -7.46 19.02 -6.43
CA LEU A 284 -6.56 20.11 -6.76
C LEU A 284 -6.66 20.38 -8.26
N GLN A 285 -7.57 21.28 -8.66
CA GLN A 285 -7.66 21.78 -10.02
C GLN A 285 -6.66 22.92 -10.23
N GLY A 286 -5.62 22.68 -11.04
CA GLY A 286 -4.66 23.70 -11.48
C GLY A 286 -3.50 23.91 -10.52
N PHE A 287 -2.40 23.19 -10.74
CA PHE A 287 -1.10 23.48 -10.12
C PHE A 287 -0.11 23.98 -11.17
N ALA A 288 0.67 24.99 -10.79
CA ALA A 288 1.79 25.48 -11.57
C ALA A 288 2.94 24.47 -11.50
N VAL A 289 3.30 23.87 -12.63
CA VAL A 289 4.58 23.16 -12.79
C VAL A 289 5.67 24.22 -12.93
N GLN A 290 6.52 24.32 -11.92
CA GLN A 290 7.83 24.92 -12.14
C GLN A 290 8.67 23.94 -12.96
N ARG A 291 9.35 24.47 -13.99
CA ARG A 291 10.21 23.68 -14.86
C ARG A 291 11.44 23.24 -14.07
N ALA A 292 11.63 21.91 -14.06
CA ALA A 292 12.70 21.13 -13.42
C ALA A 292 12.43 20.78 -11.95
N GLY A 293 11.92 19.56 -11.71
CA GLY A 293 11.51 19.09 -10.38
C GLY A 293 10.12 19.61 -10.04
N VAL A 294 9.12 18.74 -9.91
CA VAL A 294 7.75 19.16 -9.63
C VAL A 294 7.33 18.62 -8.27
N MET A 295 6.98 19.56 -7.41
CA MET A 295 6.43 19.38 -6.08
C MET A 295 4.96 19.79 -6.07
N TYR A 296 4.15 19.05 -5.31
CA TYR A 296 2.74 19.35 -5.09
C TYR A 296 2.48 19.50 -3.59
N CYS A 297 1.74 20.55 -3.24
CA CYS A 297 1.52 20.96 -1.86
C CYS A 297 0.02 20.88 -1.54
N ALA A 298 -0.31 20.22 -0.44
CA ALA A 298 -1.54 20.49 0.29
C ALA A 298 -1.19 21.50 1.39
N GLU A 299 -1.63 22.73 1.25
CA GLU A 299 -1.51 23.76 2.28
C GLU A 299 -2.61 23.49 3.33
N SER A 300 -2.27 22.72 4.35
CA SER A 300 -3.09 22.66 5.57
C SER A 300 -2.66 23.83 6.44
N GLU A 301 -3.48 24.88 6.54
CA GLU A 301 -3.36 25.89 7.61
C GLU A 301 -3.64 25.21 8.96
N SER A 302 -2.63 24.52 9.49
CA SER A 302 -2.53 24.10 10.87
C SER A 302 -1.08 23.74 11.09
N PHE A 303 -0.39 24.59 11.86
CA PHE A 303 0.99 24.41 12.31
C PHE A 303 1.18 22.98 12.87
N MET A 304 1.78 22.08 12.09
CA MET A 304 2.06 20.71 12.51
C MET A 304 3.53 20.60 12.90
N GLN A 305 3.80 20.74 14.20
CA GLN A 305 5.11 20.50 14.79
C GLN A 305 5.22 18.99 15.08
N ILE A 306 5.94 18.25 14.24
CA ILE A 306 6.12 16.81 14.37
C ILE A 306 7.26 16.53 15.37
N THR A 307 6.89 16.22 16.61
CA THR A 307 7.80 15.66 17.63
C THR A 307 7.34 14.24 17.97
N SER A 308 8.14 13.25 17.55
CA SER A 308 8.09 11.80 17.86
C SER A 308 6.75 11.08 17.66
N LEU A 309 6.68 10.23 16.63
CA LEU A 309 5.76 9.09 16.55
C LEU A 309 6.19 8.10 17.66
N GLU A 310 5.33 7.58 18.53
CA GLU A 310 4.23 6.68 18.14
C GLU A 310 2.96 6.72 19.01
N ASP A 311 2.85 7.47 20.11
CA ASP A 311 1.60 7.50 20.91
C ASP A 311 0.98 8.90 21.07
N TYR A 312 1.61 9.93 20.51
CA TYR A 312 1.26 11.34 20.83
C TYR A 312 0.42 12.06 19.77
N ILE A 313 0.23 11.45 18.58
CA ILE A 313 -0.56 12.07 17.50
C ILE A 313 -2.07 12.04 17.82
N LEU A 314 -2.55 11.11 18.65
CA LEU A 314 -3.98 11.02 18.97
C LEU A 314 -4.39 11.88 20.18
N ASP A 315 -3.60 11.94 21.25
CA ASP A 315 -3.99 12.66 22.47
C ASP A 315 -3.93 14.19 22.32
N LYS A 316 -2.94 14.74 21.61
CA LYS A 316 -2.86 16.21 21.41
C LYS A 316 -3.81 16.76 20.33
N LEU A 317 -4.33 15.90 19.45
CA LEU A 317 -5.32 16.31 18.43
C LEU A 317 -6.75 16.35 18.98
N VAL A 318 -7.04 15.66 20.08
CA VAL A 318 -8.35 15.68 20.76
C VAL A 318 -8.47 16.87 21.73
N GLU A 319 -7.37 17.29 22.37
CA GLU A 319 -7.39 18.43 23.31
C GLU A 319 -7.64 19.80 22.64
N LEU A 320 -7.34 19.96 21.35
CA LEU A 320 -7.50 21.23 20.62
C LEU A 320 -8.88 21.44 19.96
N LEU A 321 -9.79 20.46 20.05
CA LEU A 321 -11.14 20.54 19.43
C LEU A 321 -12.30 20.50 20.43
N CYS A 322 -12.02 20.62 21.73
CA CYS A 322 -13.04 20.62 22.81
C CYS A 322 -12.96 21.80 23.78
N SER A 323 -12.32 22.93 23.42
CA SER A 323 -12.44 24.17 24.17
C SER A 323 -12.86 25.32 23.26
N ASP A 324 -14.10 25.77 23.46
CA ASP A 324 -14.82 26.95 22.94
C ASP A 324 -14.14 27.85 21.89
#